data_AF-A0A1V4VQD2-F1
#
_entry.id   AF-A0A1V4VQD2-F1
#
_cell.length_a   1.000
_cell.length_b   1.000
_cell.length_c   1.000
_cell.angle_alpha   90.00
_cell.angle_beta   90.00
_cell.angle_gamma   90.00
#
_symmetry.space_group_name_H-M   'P 1'
#
loop_
_entity.id
_entity.type
_entity.pdbx_description
1 polymer ?
#
loop_
_entity_poly.entity_id
_entity_poly.type
_entity_poly.pdbx_seq_one_letter_code
_entity_poly.pdbx_strand_id
1 'polypeptide(L)'
;MYSQYKDLLGPEYFTETNIVDKQINWIQIGGLSGVTIGSSNNTYGALVYGDPHGDTSTESESLGPQTNSDEIQYRYLGFTYNDEDYSNPAYPHDAWAGGYLEDRKWIVDPWYNIEGAVLNSFDGDTKYLPNIQKGIAIYYSDISLGGSSPYWNNWSQYVHILVPPTQYTWGMGRMWHQRSDNSIWYITVPLVPGAALITPELVVTPSTATIYESETQQYTATYYPQGKQAGNGQNVTASCTWIVDDESIATISNTGLATGMSQGDTMITATYTVGGTTITGQAELVVEEQEEEVPSSSNNGSLTFQAVSQDGKQYRDPNRAMWTDVVTATLTLPVKTKVTKDSSVDYDTTVAPPKPTERGCEPKEPNCNKITEWRIVSAELSYPTQNPNFTFGHPLDPVGVTTIPMEISEDGHTATATFKEQWAMNGANIYDVFLGKEVCTEPKNYDITVSNIVVNIDYKEYTFEEKLVFASWDCVRSVEEKYDKQNLDSITGQLEVYGSGVNSLAQ
;
A
#
# COMPACT_ATOMS: atom_id res chain seq x y z
N MET A 1 15.59 37.16 23.25
CA MET A 1 14.53 36.16 22.97
C MET A 1 14.35 35.93 21.47
N TYR A 2 14.17 36.95 20.62
CA TYR A 2 14.04 36.78 19.15
C TYR A 2 15.21 35.98 18.53
N SER A 3 16.46 36.29 18.89
CA SER A 3 17.65 35.56 18.42
C SER A 3 17.73 34.09 18.87
N GLN A 4 16.94 33.68 19.87
CA GLN A 4 16.99 32.35 20.47
C GLN A 4 15.85 31.43 19.97
N TYR A 5 14.81 31.99 19.33
CA TYR A 5 13.62 31.25 18.87
C TYR A 5 13.21 31.59 17.43
N LYS A 6 14.08 32.24 16.64
CA LYS A 6 13.81 32.72 15.27
C LYS A 6 13.17 31.67 14.34
N ASP A 7 13.58 30.41 14.47
CA ASP A 7 13.08 29.31 13.63
C ASP A 7 11.69 28.80 14.05
N LEU A 8 11.21 29.17 15.25
CA LEU A 8 9.94 28.73 15.84
C LEU A 8 8.84 29.80 15.78
N LEU A 9 9.16 31.00 15.30
CA LEU A 9 8.32 32.20 15.35
C LEU A 9 7.79 32.63 13.97
N GLY A 10 7.90 31.82 12.92
CA GLY A 10 7.43 32.19 11.57
C GLY A 10 8.36 33.20 10.89
N PRO A 11 9.58 32.78 10.50
CA PRO A 11 10.65 33.66 10.00
C PRO A 11 10.31 34.40 8.70
N GLU A 12 9.24 34.00 7.99
CA GLU A 12 8.77 34.64 6.76
C GLU A 12 8.09 35.99 7.00
N TYR A 13 7.57 36.25 8.21
CA TYR A 13 6.89 37.51 8.55
C TYR A 13 7.64 38.35 9.59
N PHE A 14 8.18 37.72 10.66
CA PHE A 14 8.84 38.47 11.72
C PHE A 14 10.35 38.63 11.48
N THR A 15 10.77 39.87 11.24
CA THR A 15 12.16 40.37 11.17
C THR A 15 12.57 41.14 12.43
N GLU A 16 13.85 41.52 12.57
CA GLU A 16 14.33 42.35 13.70
C GLU A 16 13.68 43.74 13.72
N THR A 17 13.45 44.32 12.55
CA THR A 17 12.73 45.59 12.37
C THR A 17 11.64 45.48 11.32
N ASN A 18 10.58 46.28 11.45
CA ASN A 18 9.57 46.40 10.40
C ASN A 18 10.08 47.24 9.20
N ILE A 19 9.23 47.47 8.20
CA ILE A 19 9.62 48.20 6.97
C ILE A 19 10.02 49.67 7.19
N VAL A 20 9.83 50.22 8.39
CA VAL A 20 10.23 51.59 8.78
C VAL A 20 11.18 51.61 9.99
N ASP A 21 11.94 50.53 10.19
CA ASP A 21 13.01 50.43 11.20
C ASP A 21 12.57 50.43 12.68
N LYS A 22 11.28 50.19 12.98
CA LYS A 22 10.81 49.96 14.36
C LYS A 22 11.22 48.57 14.83
N GLN A 23 11.76 48.45 16.05
CA GLN A 23 12.28 47.20 16.63
C GLN A 23 11.16 46.25 17.06
N ILE A 24 11.38 44.94 16.92
CA ILE A 24 10.45 43.90 17.39
C ILE A 24 10.49 43.75 18.93
N ASN A 25 9.30 43.70 19.52
CA ASN A 25 9.06 43.60 20.96
C ASN A 25 8.14 42.42 21.27
N TRP A 26 8.41 41.75 22.40
CA TRP A 26 7.48 40.77 22.98
C TRP A 26 6.58 41.48 23.98
N ILE A 27 5.27 41.30 23.80
CA ILE A 27 4.27 41.87 24.69
C ILE A 27 3.34 40.79 25.24
N GLN A 28 2.94 40.93 26.49
CA GLN A 28 1.84 40.16 27.05
C GLN A 28 0.55 40.91 26.77
N ILE A 29 -0.47 40.21 26.26
CA ILE A 29 -1.75 40.83 25.96
C ILE A 29 -2.69 40.67 27.16
N GLY A 30 -3.20 41.80 27.66
CA GLY A 30 -4.23 41.83 28.71
C GLY A 30 -5.47 41.05 28.29
N GLY A 31 -6.10 40.33 29.22
CA GLY A 31 -7.31 39.53 28.93
C GLY A 31 -7.09 38.24 28.14
N LEU A 32 -5.86 37.92 27.72
CA LEU A 32 -5.52 36.66 27.02
C LEU A 32 -4.61 35.72 27.84
N SER A 33 -4.29 36.12 29.08
CA SER A 33 -3.42 35.36 30.00
C SER A 33 -4.02 34.04 30.50
N GLY A 34 -5.29 33.74 30.20
CA GLY A 34 -5.93 32.46 30.51
C GLY A 34 -5.49 31.30 29.63
N VAL A 35 -4.81 31.56 28.51
CA VAL A 35 -4.30 30.53 27.59
C VAL A 35 -2.83 30.27 27.90
N THR A 36 -2.55 29.08 28.46
CA THR A 36 -1.25 28.74 29.02
C THR A 36 -0.44 27.79 28.14
N ILE A 37 0.90 27.89 28.24
CA ILE A 37 1.86 26.97 27.65
C ILE A 37 2.18 25.88 28.71
N GLY A 38 1.79 24.63 28.45
CA GLY A 38 2.05 23.51 29.36
C GLY A 38 1.35 23.65 30.73
N SER A 39 2.02 23.22 31.80
CA SER A 39 1.49 23.30 33.18
C SER A 39 1.96 24.58 33.90
N SER A 40 1.08 25.59 33.85
CA SER A 40 0.94 26.73 34.79
C SER A 40 2.15 27.66 35.02
N ASN A 41 2.14 28.79 34.28
CA ASN A 41 2.54 30.17 34.63
C ASN A 41 3.08 30.94 33.42
N ASN A 42 3.42 30.24 32.33
CA ASN A 42 3.82 30.86 31.07
C ASN A 42 2.58 31.00 30.16
N THR A 43 2.29 32.23 29.77
CA THR A 43 1.19 32.55 28.85
C THR A 43 1.75 32.85 27.47
N TYR A 44 0.96 32.61 26.44
CA TYR A 44 1.33 33.03 25.09
C TYR A 44 1.31 34.56 25.01
N GLY A 45 2.34 35.15 24.39
CA GLY A 45 2.43 36.59 24.12
C GLY A 45 2.31 36.91 22.64
N ALA A 46 2.41 38.19 22.29
CA ALA A 46 2.45 38.65 20.92
C ALA A 46 3.79 39.31 20.59
N LEU A 47 4.09 39.32 19.29
CA LEU A 47 5.21 40.05 18.73
C LEU A 47 4.66 41.28 18.00
N VAL A 48 5.18 42.44 18.35
CA VAL A 48 4.80 43.74 17.76
C VAL A 48 6.05 44.55 17.47
N TYR A 49 5.95 45.53 16.58
CA TYR A 49 7.05 46.45 16.31
C TYR A 49 6.83 47.79 17.01
N GLY A 50 7.88 48.41 17.54
CA GLY A 50 7.83 49.72 18.18
C GLY A 50 7.05 49.73 19.50
N ASP A 51 6.67 50.94 19.94
CA ASP A 51 6.05 51.18 21.24
C ASP A 51 4.51 51.29 21.15
N PRO A 52 3.78 50.97 22.23
CA PRO A 52 2.36 51.25 22.35
C PRO A 52 2.03 52.74 22.13
N HIS A 53 0.92 53.01 21.46
CA HIS A 53 0.52 54.37 21.06
C HIS A 53 -0.99 54.49 20.81
N GLY A 54 -1.42 55.68 20.41
CA GLY A 54 -2.83 56.02 20.21
C GLY A 54 -3.50 56.48 21.50
N ASP A 55 -4.82 56.41 21.52
CA ASP A 55 -5.62 56.78 22.69
C ASP A 55 -5.32 55.87 23.89
N THR A 56 -5.56 56.39 25.10
CA THR A 56 -5.35 55.67 26.36
C THR A 56 -6.63 55.60 27.17
N SER A 57 -6.88 54.46 27.82
CA SER A 57 -8.00 54.27 28.75
C SER A 57 -7.54 53.53 30.01
N THR A 58 -8.17 53.80 31.15
CA THR A 58 -8.05 53.00 32.37
C THR A 58 -9.23 52.03 32.54
N GLU A 59 -10.21 52.08 31.64
CA GLU A 59 -11.33 51.15 31.62
C GLU A 59 -10.93 49.84 30.93
N SER A 60 -11.30 48.72 31.54
CA SER A 60 -11.17 47.36 30.96
C SER A 60 -12.55 46.87 30.55
N GLU A 61 -12.65 46.21 29.39
CA GLU A 61 -13.93 45.71 28.89
C GLU A 61 -14.60 44.67 29.81
N SER A 62 -15.94 44.68 29.82
CA SER A 62 -16.79 43.78 30.61
C SER A 62 -17.00 42.39 29.99
N LEU A 63 -16.42 42.12 28.82
CA LEU A 63 -16.66 40.89 28.04
C LEU A 63 -15.42 40.01 27.90
N GLY A 64 -14.27 40.48 28.36
CA GLY A 64 -13.03 39.72 28.54
C GLY A 64 -12.63 39.61 30.01
N PRO A 65 -11.56 38.87 30.35
CA PRO A 65 -11.08 38.77 31.72
C PRO A 65 -10.72 40.16 32.26
N GLN A 66 -11.34 40.53 33.39
CA GLN A 66 -11.09 41.79 34.09
C GLN A 66 -9.58 41.98 34.31
N THR A 67 -8.99 43.01 33.69
CA THR A 67 -7.66 43.47 34.10
C THR A 67 -7.78 44.27 35.40
N ASN A 68 -6.67 44.46 36.12
CA ASN A 68 -6.69 45.34 37.28
C ASN A 68 -7.04 46.77 36.83
N SER A 69 -8.00 47.41 37.51
CA SER A 69 -8.64 48.70 37.14
C SER A 69 -7.72 49.94 37.08
N ASP A 70 -6.42 49.76 37.29
CA ASP A 70 -5.44 50.84 37.45
C ASP A 70 -4.36 50.84 36.34
N GLU A 71 -4.40 49.88 35.41
CA GLU A 71 -3.44 49.76 34.31
C GLU A 71 -3.89 50.58 33.09
N ILE A 72 -3.03 51.50 32.61
CA ILE A 72 -3.30 52.30 31.41
C ILE A 72 -3.19 51.40 30.17
N GLN A 73 -4.29 51.24 29.44
CA GLN A 73 -4.35 50.52 28.16
C GLN A 73 -4.21 51.50 27.00
N TYR A 74 -3.26 51.24 26.10
CA TYR A 74 -3.16 51.92 24.81
C TYR A 74 -4.08 51.25 23.79
N ARG A 75 -4.66 52.04 22.88
CA ARG A 75 -5.46 51.54 21.75
C ARG A 75 -4.67 50.57 20.87
N TYR A 76 -3.38 50.86 20.69
CA TYR A 76 -2.47 50.04 19.89
C TYR A 76 -1.27 49.62 20.73
N LEU A 77 -0.92 48.33 20.66
CA LEU A 77 0.20 47.77 21.42
C LEU A 77 1.55 47.93 20.70
N GLY A 78 1.52 48.38 19.45
CA GLY A 78 2.68 48.55 18.58
C GLY A 78 2.23 48.57 17.12
N PHE A 79 3.09 48.12 16.22
CA PHE A 79 2.90 48.12 14.78
C PHE A 79 3.08 46.71 14.17
N THR A 80 2.51 46.48 12.99
CA THR A 80 2.73 45.29 12.17
C THR A 80 4.04 45.40 11.36
N TYR A 81 4.40 44.34 10.62
CA TYR A 81 5.54 44.38 9.71
C TYR A 81 5.39 45.48 8.63
N ASN A 82 4.16 45.71 8.15
CA ASN A 82 3.83 46.72 7.14
C ASN A 82 3.54 48.12 7.74
N ASP A 83 3.88 48.32 9.01
CA ASP A 83 3.65 49.57 9.75
C ASP A 83 2.18 49.94 9.99
N GLU A 84 1.26 48.97 9.95
CA GLU A 84 -0.12 49.18 10.40
C GLU A 84 -0.21 49.12 11.92
N ASP A 85 -1.23 49.75 12.50
CA ASP A 85 -1.42 49.73 13.95
C ASP A 85 -1.79 48.32 14.44
N TYR A 86 -1.07 47.79 15.43
CA TYR A 86 -1.42 46.52 16.08
C TYR A 86 -2.47 46.77 17.16
N SER A 87 -3.71 46.35 16.93
CA SER A 87 -4.81 46.59 17.89
C SER A 87 -4.63 45.88 19.22
N ASN A 88 -4.92 46.60 20.30
CA ASN A 88 -5.04 46.04 21.63
C ASN A 88 -6.45 45.46 21.83
N PRO A 89 -6.62 44.13 22.03
CA PRO A 89 -7.94 43.60 22.35
C PRO A 89 -8.44 44.09 23.71
N ALA A 90 -7.55 44.33 24.68
CA ALA A 90 -7.92 44.83 26.01
C ALA A 90 -8.39 46.29 26.04
N TYR A 91 -8.27 47.03 24.93
CA TYR A 91 -8.73 48.41 24.85
C TYR A 91 -10.25 48.46 24.58
N PRO A 92 -11.01 49.33 25.26
CA PRO A 92 -12.46 49.43 25.06
C PRO A 92 -12.86 49.69 23.60
N HIS A 93 -13.88 48.97 23.12
CA HIS A 93 -14.48 49.22 21.83
C HIS A 93 -15.06 50.64 21.76
N ASP A 94 -14.91 51.30 20.61
CA ASP A 94 -15.48 52.63 20.36
C ASP A 94 -17.03 52.65 20.40
N ALA A 95 -17.64 51.47 20.47
CA ALA A 95 -19.02 51.23 20.12
C ALA A 95 -19.50 49.85 20.60
N TRP A 96 -20.75 49.77 21.09
CA TRP A 96 -21.43 48.50 21.33
C TRP A 96 -22.67 48.38 20.45
N ALA A 97 -22.73 47.34 19.61
CA ALA A 97 -23.89 47.10 18.73
C ALA A 97 -25.04 46.32 19.40
N GLY A 98 -24.87 45.82 20.63
CA GLY A 98 -25.84 44.88 21.23
C GLY A 98 -25.89 43.53 20.50
N GLY A 99 -26.68 42.59 21.03
CA GLY A 99 -26.89 41.26 20.43
C GLY A 99 -25.66 40.35 20.43
N TYR A 100 -25.82 39.16 19.84
CA TYR A 100 -24.73 38.18 19.72
C TYR A 100 -23.71 38.64 18.67
N LEU A 101 -22.50 38.11 18.75
CA LEU A 101 -21.39 38.52 17.88
C LEU A 101 -21.75 38.33 16.40
N GLU A 102 -22.41 37.23 16.06
CA GLU A 102 -22.86 36.86 14.72
C GLU A 102 -23.96 37.77 14.15
N ASP A 103 -24.73 38.46 14.99
CA ASP A 103 -25.84 39.31 14.53
C ASP A 103 -25.36 40.68 14.02
N ARG A 104 -24.08 41.00 14.24
CA ARG A 104 -23.50 42.33 14.04
C ARG A 104 -23.05 42.61 12.61
N LYS A 105 -23.81 42.21 11.58
CA LYS A 105 -23.64 42.58 10.14
C LYS A 105 -22.20 42.96 9.76
N TRP A 106 -21.28 42.00 9.87
CA TRP A 106 -19.86 42.25 9.63
C TRP A 106 -19.60 42.56 8.16
N ILE A 107 -18.65 43.46 7.91
CA ILE A 107 -18.22 43.81 6.56
C ILE A 107 -17.37 42.67 6.01
N VAL A 108 -17.79 42.11 4.87
CA VAL A 108 -17.06 41.07 4.13
C VAL A 108 -15.87 41.69 3.41
N ASP A 109 -14.76 40.97 3.29
CA ASP A 109 -13.52 41.38 2.62
C ASP A 109 -13.08 42.80 3.02
N PRO A 110 -12.88 43.09 4.32
CA PRO A 110 -12.61 44.44 4.81
C PRO A 110 -11.39 45.10 4.18
N TRP A 111 -10.39 44.32 3.75
CA TRP A 111 -9.21 44.81 3.02
C TRP A 111 -9.54 45.46 1.66
N TYR A 112 -10.74 45.25 1.11
CA TYR A 112 -11.25 45.98 -0.05
C TYR A 112 -12.29 47.04 0.31
N ASN A 113 -13.00 46.84 1.42
CA ASN A 113 -14.23 47.57 1.75
C ASN A 113 -14.08 48.58 2.90
N ILE A 114 -12.90 48.67 3.52
CA ILE A 114 -12.56 49.61 4.60
C ILE A 114 -11.39 50.50 4.21
N GLU A 115 -11.56 51.81 4.36
CA GLU A 115 -10.48 52.78 4.20
C GLU A 115 -9.42 52.58 5.30
N GLY A 116 -8.16 52.38 4.88
CA GLY A 116 -7.03 52.19 5.78
C GLY A 116 -6.68 50.75 6.13
N ALA A 117 -7.45 49.75 5.67
CA ALA A 117 -7.04 48.35 5.74
C ALA A 117 -6.09 48.03 4.56
N VAL A 118 -4.90 47.49 4.83
CA VAL A 118 -3.92 47.17 3.78
C VAL A 118 -3.98 45.68 3.47
N LEU A 119 -4.49 45.33 2.28
CA LEU A 119 -4.51 43.95 1.81
C LEU A 119 -3.17 43.25 2.00
N ASN A 120 -3.20 42.08 2.64
CA ASN A 120 -2.02 41.24 2.84
C ASN A 120 -2.29 39.78 2.46
N SER A 121 -1.23 38.95 2.48
CA SER A 121 -1.29 37.56 2.05
C SER A 121 -2.06 36.61 2.98
N PHE A 122 -2.53 37.09 4.13
CA PHE A 122 -3.24 36.28 5.11
C PHE A 122 -4.75 36.46 5.01
N ASP A 123 -5.19 37.57 4.41
CA ASP A 123 -6.59 37.92 4.22
C ASP A 123 -7.33 36.89 3.37
N GLY A 124 -8.46 36.39 3.86
CA GLY A 124 -9.25 35.36 3.19
C GLY A 124 -8.67 33.94 3.25
N ASP A 125 -7.45 33.75 3.77
CA ASP A 125 -6.80 32.43 3.82
C ASP A 125 -7.45 31.53 4.87
N THR A 126 -8.12 30.48 4.41
CA THR A 126 -8.82 29.52 5.27
C THR A 126 -7.91 28.75 6.20
N LYS A 127 -6.58 28.74 5.98
CA LYS A 127 -5.65 28.05 6.89
C LYS A 127 -5.68 28.58 8.32
N TYR A 128 -6.03 29.86 8.50
CA TYR A 128 -6.12 30.51 9.82
C TYR A 128 -7.50 30.40 10.45
N LEU A 129 -8.49 29.82 9.76
CA LEU A 129 -9.86 29.70 10.26
C LEU A 129 -9.93 29.03 11.65
N PRO A 130 -9.19 27.95 11.94
CA PRO A 130 -9.19 27.36 13.29
C PRO A 130 -8.63 28.30 14.36
N ASN A 131 -7.56 29.05 14.05
CA ASN A 131 -6.97 30.05 14.95
C ASN A 131 -7.96 31.17 15.27
N ILE A 132 -8.67 31.64 14.25
CA ILE A 132 -9.70 32.67 14.33
C ILE A 132 -10.87 32.17 15.17
N GLN A 133 -11.47 31.03 14.83
CA GLN A 133 -12.61 30.45 15.54
C GLN A 133 -12.30 30.26 17.02
N LYS A 134 -11.14 29.68 17.33
CA LYS A 134 -10.73 29.43 18.72
C LYS A 134 -10.45 30.73 19.48
N GLY A 135 -9.85 31.72 18.82
CA GLY A 135 -9.57 33.01 19.44
C GLY A 135 -10.83 33.82 19.72
N ILE A 136 -11.75 33.85 18.75
CA ILE A 136 -13.08 34.43 18.93
C ILE A 136 -13.80 33.71 20.10
N ALA A 137 -13.78 32.37 20.14
CA ALA A 137 -14.40 31.58 21.22
C ALA A 137 -13.81 31.80 22.62
N ILE A 138 -12.50 32.06 22.72
CA ILE A 138 -11.84 32.32 24.00
C ILE A 138 -12.11 33.74 24.48
N TYR A 139 -12.14 34.70 23.56
CA TYR A 139 -12.16 36.11 23.92
C TYR A 139 -13.58 36.70 24.01
N TYR A 140 -14.52 36.18 23.20
CA TYR A 140 -15.90 36.64 23.17
C TYR A 140 -16.82 35.55 23.71
N SER A 141 -17.34 35.71 24.93
CA SER A 141 -18.09 34.67 25.67
C SER A 141 -19.39 34.17 25.02
N ASP A 142 -19.94 34.91 24.05
CA ASP A 142 -21.33 34.78 23.60
C ASP A 142 -21.52 33.83 22.40
N ILE A 143 -20.45 33.21 21.90
CA ILE A 143 -20.47 32.34 20.71
C ILE A 143 -21.19 31.02 20.93
N SER A 144 -21.29 30.56 22.18
CA SER A 144 -21.88 29.25 22.52
C SER A 144 -23.42 29.21 22.42
N LEU A 145 -24.09 30.36 22.30
CA LEU A 145 -25.55 30.47 22.23
C LEU A 145 -26.10 30.69 20.81
N GLY A 146 -25.21 30.95 19.84
CA GLY A 146 -25.51 31.28 18.44
C GLY A 146 -25.56 30.11 17.48
N GLY A 147 -25.96 28.92 17.94
CA GLY A 147 -25.98 27.70 17.12
C GLY A 147 -26.63 27.96 15.76
N SER A 148 -25.83 27.91 14.68
CA SER A 148 -26.16 28.25 13.28
C SER A 148 -25.83 29.67 12.78
N SER A 149 -24.74 30.29 13.25
CA SER A 149 -24.20 31.49 12.60
C SER A 149 -23.67 31.19 11.18
N PRO A 150 -24.12 31.89 10.12
CA PRO A 150 -23.60 31.72 8.75
C PRO A 150 -22.12 32.10 8.60
N TYR A 151 -21.55 32.74 9.63
CA TYR A 151 -20.17 33.19 9.67
C TYR A 151 -19.20 32.13 10.23
N TRP A 152 -19.68 31.12 10.98
CA TRP A 152 -18.81 30.23 11.75
C TRP A 152 -17.73 29.56 10.88
N ASN A 153 -18.12 29.06 9.70
CA ASN A 153 -17.21 28.41 8.76
C ASN A 153 -16.53 29.39 7.79
N ASN A 154 -16.83 30.69 7.87
CA ASN A 154 -16.42 31.70 6.89
C ASN A 154 -15.74 32.91 7.55
N TRP A 155 -15.36 32.84 8.83
CA TRP A 155 -14.76 33.98 9.54
C TRP A 155 -13.50 34.55 8.86
N SER A 156 -12.77 33.73 8.09
CA SER A 156 -11.62 34.19 7.29
C SER A 156 -11.97 35.26 6.26
N GLN A 157 -13.24 35.39 5.84
CA GLN A 157 -13.71 36.43 4.92
C GLN A 157 -14.00 37.77 5.62
N TYR A 158 -14.13 37.78 6.94
CA TYR A 158 -14.54 38.97 7.70
C TYR A 158 -13.41 39.52 8.58
N VAL A 159 -12.42 38.69 8.91
CA VAL A 159 -11.26 39.06 9.70
C VAL A 159 -10.13 39.49 8.78
N HIS A 160 -9.77 40.77 8.83
CA HIS A 160 -8.49 41.23 8.30
C HIS A 160 -7.39 40.81 9.26
N ILE A 161 -6.45 39.98 8.82
CA ILE A 161 -5.37 39.49 9.68
C ILE A 161 -4.23 40.51 9.64
N LEU A 162 -4.06 41.27 10.72
CA LEU A 162 -2.96 42.24 10.86
C LEU A 162 -1.61 41.53 11.00
N VAL A 163 -1.59 40.48 11.82
CA VAL A 163 -0.42 39.68 12.14
C VAL A 163 -0.85 38.21 12.24
N PRO A 164 -0.22 37.29 11.50
CA PRO A 164 -0.57 35.88 11.57
C PRO A 164 -0.12 35.27 12.90
N PRO A 165 -0.85 34.28 13.44
CA PRO A 165 -0.39 33.52 14.60
C PRO A 165 0.82 32.66 14.22
N THR A 166 1.71 32.44 15.18
CA THR A 166 2.80 31.45 15.05
C THR A 166 2.45 30.22 15.88
N GLN A 167 3.37 29.25 15.97
CA GLN A 167 3.21 28.16 16.91
C GLN A 167 3.10 28.66 18.36
N TYR A 168 3.77 29.76 18.72
CA TYR A 168 3.92 30.20 20.12
C TYR A 168 3.54 31.67 20.38
N THR A 169 3.02 32.38 19.39
CA THR A 169 2.59 33.77 19.55
C THR A 169 1.22 33.99 19.01
N TRP A 170 0.48 34.86 19.69
CA TRP A 170 -0.82 35.31 19.23
C TRP A 170 -0.70 36.00 17.88
N GLY A 171 -1.62 35.66 16.98
CA GLY A 171 -1.92 36.53 15.85
C GLY A 171 -2.98 37.55 16.27
N MET A 172 -3.19 38.53 15.40
CA MET A 172 -4.17 39.58 15.62
C MET A 172 -4.86 39.95 14.32
N GLY A 173 -6.16 40.15 14.39
CA GLY A 173 -6.97 40.64 13.30
C GLY A 173 -7.97 41.70 13.75
N ARG A 174 -8.72 42.22 12.79
CA ARG A 174 -9.82 43.16 13.01
C ARG A 174 -11.03 42.77 12.18
N MET A 175 -12.20 43.09 12.72
CA MET A 175 -13.47 42.99 12.01
C MET A 175 -14.22 44.30 12.16
N TRP A 176 -14.86 44.76 11.09
CA TRP A 176 -15.58 46.03 11.07
C TRP A 176 -17.07 45.83 10.93
N HIS A 177 -17.81 46.67 11.64
CA HIS A 177 -19.25 46.76 11.58
C HIS A 177 -19.65 48.15 11.09
N GLN A 178 -20.64 48.19 10.20
CA GLN A 178 -21.28 49.43 9.77
C GLN A 178 -22.63 49.60 10.46
N ARG A 179 -22.78 50.71 11.20
CA ARG A 179 -24.04 51.09 11.84
C ARG A 179 -25.06 51.62 10.81
N SER A 180 -26.31 51.77 11.24
CA SER A 180 -27.39 52.31 10.41
C SER A 180 -27.18 53.75 9.93
N ASP A 181 -26.30 54.51 10.59
CA ASP A 181 -25.89 55.88 10.23
C ASP A 181 -24.65 55.93 9.33
N ASN A 182 -24.21 54.79 8.81
CA ASN A 182 -22.97 54.58 8.03
C ASN A 182 -21.67 54.81 8.81
N SER A 183 -21.71 55.07 10.13
CA SER A 183 -20.49 55.07 10.92
C SER A 183 -19.94 53.65 11.07
N ILE A 184 -18.61 53.53 11.04
CA ILE A 184 -17.90 52.25 11.12
C ILE A 184 -17.18 52.20 12.47
N TRP A 185 -17.22 51.04 13.10
CA TRP A 185 -16.37 50.71 14.25
C TRP A 185 -15.82 49.29 14.07
N TYR A 186 -14.76 48.95 14.81
CA TYR A 186 -14.13 47.63 14.71
C TYR A 186 -14.04 46.94 16.07
N ILE A 187 -13.92 45.62 16.01
CA ILE A 187 -13.45 44.80 17.12
C ILE A 187 -12.10 44.18 16.77
N THR A 188 -11.35 43.87 17.82
CA THR A 188 -10.07 43.19 17.71
C THR A 188 -10.26 41.68 17.82
N VAL A 189 -9.73 40.91 16.88
CA VAL A 189 -9.86 39.45 16.86
C VAL A 189 -8.52 38.81 17.19
N PRO A 190 -8.31 38.25 18.39
CA PRO A 190 -7.11 37.48 18.67
C PRO A 190 -7.14 36.17 17.89
N LEU A 191 -6.00 35.76 17.31
CA LEU A 191 -5.83 34.47 16.66
C LEU A 191 -4.97 33.58 17.54
N VAL A 192 -5.51 32.43 17.94
CA VAL A 192 -4.86 31.53 18.90
C VAL A 192 -3.55 30.98 18.32
N PRO A 193 -2.46 30.91 19.10
CA PRO A 193 -1.22 30.26 18.67
C PRO A 193 -1.44 28.81 18.22
N GLY A 194 -0.66 28.35 17.23
CA GLY A 194 -0.78 26.99 16.70
C GLY A 194 -0.66 25.89 17.76
N ALA A 195 0.24 26.04 18.73
CA ALA A 195 0.39 25.09 19.83
C ALA A 195 -0.77 25.11 20.84
N ALA A 196 -1.69 26.08 20.75
CA ALA A 196 -2.92 26.13 21.54
C ALA A 196 -4.16 25.67 20.75
N LEU A 197 -4.01 25.31 19.47
CA LEU A 197 -5.05 24.66 18.64
C LEU A 197 -5.15 23.15 18.83
N ILE A 198 -4.42 22.61 19.81
CA ILE A 198 -4.38 21.19 20.16
C ILE A 198 -5.79 20.57 20.30
N THR A 199 -6.16 19.78 19.29
CA THR A 199 -7.36 18.94 19.33
C THR A 199 -6.99 17.51 19.71
N PRO A 200 -7.81 16.82 20.50
CA PRO A 200 -7.66 15.41 20.75
C PRO A 200 -7.57 14.60 19.44
N GLU A 201 -6.62 13.67 19.34
CA GLU A 201 -6.38 12.83 18.15
C GLU A 201 -6.23 11.37 18.55
N LEU A 202 -6.70 10.44 17.72
CA LEU A 202 -6.48 9.01 17.89
C LEU A 202 -5.72 8.47 16.68
N VAL A 203 -4.55 7.89 16.92
CA VAL A 203 -3.68 7.36 15.87
C VAL A 203 -3.64 5.85 15.96
N VAL A 204 -3.93 5.17 14.85
CA VAL A 204 -3.79 3.71 14.71
C VAL A 204 -2.46 3.39 14.04
N THR A 205 -1.72 2.40 14.54
CA THR A 205 -0.41 2.00 14.02
C THR A 205 -0.30 0.47 13.90
N PRO A 206 0.23 -0.07 12.79
CA PRO A 206 0.70 0.66 11.59
C PRO A 206 -0.46 1.37 10.86
N SER A 207 -0.15 2.36 10.03
CA SER A 207 -1.16 3.07 9.22
C SER A 207 -1.62 2.23 8.01
N THR A 208 -0.75 1.33 7.56
CA THR A 208 -0.96 0.40 6.44
C THR A 208 -0.24 -0.91 6.78
N ALA A 209 -0.86 -2.06 6.55
CA ALA A 209 -0.21 -3.37 6.65
C ALA A 209 -0.66 -4.32 5.53
N THR A 210 0.21 -5.25 5.18
CA THR A 210 -0.06 -6.33 4.22
C THR A 210 0.25 -7.66 4.90
N ILE A 211 -0.71 -8.59 4.87
CA ILE A 211 -0.60 -9.94 5.45
C ILE A 211 -1.17 -10.98 4.48
N TYR A 212 -0.85 -12.26 4.67
CA TYR A 212 -1.52 -13.33 3.94
C TYR A 212 -2.82 -13.79 4.62
N GLU A 213 -3.66 -14.54 3.89
CA GLU A 213 -4.82 -15.22 4.47
C GLU A 213 -4.42 -16.05 5.71
N SER A 214 -5.28 -16.03 6.73
CA SER A 214 -5.05 -16.66 8.05
C SER A 214 -3.89 -16.08 8.87
N GLU A 215 -3.08 -15.15 8.35
CA GLU A 215 -2.12 -14.40 9.16
C GLU A 215 -2.81 -13.32 9.99
N THR A 216 -2.06 -12.75 10.93
CA THR A 216 -2.58 -11.74 11.86
C THR A 216 -1.70 -10.50 11.87
N GLN A 217 -2.33 -9.34 12.04
CA GLN A 217 -1.66 -8.05 12.21
C GLN A 217 -2.16 -7.38 13.49
N GLN A 218 -1.23 -7.02 14.39
CA GLN A 218 -1.56 -6.23 15.56
C GLN A 218 -1.59 -4.73 15.22
N TYR A 219 -2.71 -4.08 15.52
CA TYR A 219 -2.87 -2.63 15.51
C TYR A 219 -2.86 -2.07 16.92
N THR A 220 -2.22 -0.91 17.09
CA THR A 220 -2.17 -0.18 18.36
C THR A 220 -2.86 1.16 18.18
N ALA A 221 -3.79 1.49 19.08
CA ALA A 221 -4.42 2.81 19.12
C ALA A 221 -3.76 3.68 20.21
N THR A 222 -3.22 4.83 19.80
CA THR A 222 -2.60 5.81 20.71
C THR A 222 -3.41 7.10 20.69
N TYR A 223 -3.99 7.44 21.84
CA TYR A 223 -4.75 8.66 22.06
C TYR A 223 -3.81 9.80 22.47
N TYR A 224 -3.92 10.93 21.79
CA TYR A 224 -3.21 12.15 22.10
C TYR A 224 -4.23 13.21 22.51
N PRO A 225 -4.37 13.53 23.82
CA PRO A 225 -5.35 14.51 24.28
C PRO A 225 -5.09 15.93 23.75
N GLN A 226 -3.88 16.17 23.26
CA GLN A 226 -3.43 17.45 22.73
C GLN A 226 -2.87 17.32 21.30
N GLY A 227 -3.30 16.28 20.57
CA GLY A 227 -2.79 15.98 19.23
C GLY A 227 -1.40 15.34 19.23
N LYS A 228 -1.08 14.59 18.17
CA LYS A 228 0.14 13.77 18.07
C LYS A 228 1.43 14.54 18.27
N GLN A 229 1.47 15.80 17.80
CA GLN A 229 2.63 16.68 17.87
C GLN A 229 3.04 17.03 19.30
N ALA A 230 2.11 17.01 20.26
CA ALA A 230 2.40 17.29 21.66
C ALA A 230 3.17 16.17 22.38
N GLY A 231 3.28 14.97 21.77
CA GLY A 231 4.11 13.86 22.27
C GLY A 231 3.59 13.16 23.54
N ASN A 232 2.39 13.49 24.02
CA ASN A 232 1.79 12.96 25.25
C ASN A 232 0.83 11.77 25.00
N GLY A 233 1.22 10.88 24.09
CA GLY A 233 0.40 9.75 23.66
C GLY A 233 0.12 8.74 24.77
N GLN A 234 -1.11 8.24 24.81
CA GLN A 234 -1.57 7.21 25.73
C GLN A 234 -2.05 6.00 24.93
N ASN A 235 -1.52 4.81 25.22
CA ASN A 235 -2.02 3.59 24.59
C ASN A 235 -3.43 3.29 25.13
N VAL A 236 -4.40 3.30 24.24
CA VAL A 236 -5.82 3.05 24.53
C VAL A 236 -6.38 1.87 23.75
N THR A 237 -5.52 1.01 23.21
CA THR A 237 -5.86 -0.11 22.32
C THR A 237 -6.98 -0.99 22.88
N ALA A 238 -6.86 -1.40 24.15
CA ALA A 238 -7.86 -2.24 24.83
C ALA A 238 -9.13 -1.48 25.27
N SER A 239 -9.15 -0.16 25.17
CA SER A 239 -10.29 0.70 25.48
C SER A 239 -11.01 1.20 24.23
N CYS A 240 -10.50 0.88 23.04
CA CYS A 240 -11.14 1.21 21.79
C CYS A 240 -12.20 0.18 21.41
N THR A 241 -13.23 0.64 20.71
CA THR A 241 -14.09 -0.23 19.90
C THR A 241 -13.46 -0.33 18.51
N TRP A 242 -13.22 -1.54 18.04
CA TRP A 242 -12.59 -1.82 16.75
C TRP A 242 -13.63 -2.36 15.77
N ILE A 243 -13.59 -1.89 14.53
CA ILE A 243 -14.45 -2.33 13.44
C ILE A 243 -13.59 -2.49 12.18
N VAL A 244 -13.92 -3.49 11.36
CA VAL A 244 -13.43 -3.64 9.99
C VAL A 244 -14.56 -3.28 9.04
N ASP A 245 -14.28 -2.49 7.99
CA ASP A 245 -15.30 -2.06 7.04
C ASP A 245 -15.89 -3.23 6.22
N ASP A 246 -15.05 -4.18 5.79
CA ASP A 246 -15.46 -5.41 5.11
C ASP A 246 -14.99 -6.66 5.88
N GLU A 247 -15.93 -7.28 6.62
CA GLU A 247 -15.67 -8.50 7.41
C GLU A 247 -15.45 -9.76 6.56
N SER A 248 -15.73 -9.73 5.25
CA SER A 248 -15.41 -10.85 4.35
C SER A 248 -13.90 -10.92 4.05
N ILE A 249 -13.20 -9.78 4.14
CA ILE A 249 -11.76 -9.64 3.88
C ILE A 249 -10.95 -9.88 5.16
N ALA A 250 -11.35 -9.29 6.29
CA ALA A 250 -10.66 -9.47 7.56
C ALA A 250 -11.59 -9.33 8.77
N THR A 251 -11.18 -9.88 9.91
CA THR A 251 -11.84 -9.62 11.20
C THR A 251 -10.86 -8.95 12.17
N ILE A 252 -11.37 -8.24 13.19
CA ILE A 252 -10.52 -7.63 14.22
C ILE A 252 -11.05 -7.87 15.63
N SER A 253 -10.15 -8.20 16.56
CA SER A 253 -10.49 -8.38 17.97
C SER A 253 -10.63 -7.05 18.71
N ASN A 254 -11.25 -7.08 19.88
CA ASN A 254 -11.32 -5.91 20.79
C ASN A 254 -9.96 -5.49 21.36
N THR A 255 -8.89 -6.26 21.13
CA THR A 255 -7.52 -5.90 21.48
C THR A 255 -6.72 -5.41 20.27
N GLY A 256 -7.38 -5.12 19.15
CA GLY A 256 -6.75 -4.60 17.93
C GLY A 256 -5.96 -5.64 17.14
N LEU A 257 -6.21 -6.94 17.33
CA LEU A 257 -5.58 -7.99 16.54
C LEU A 257 -6.46 -8.33 15.33
N ALA A 258 -6.02 -7.96 14.14
CA ALA A 258 -6.70 -8.27 12.89
C ALA A 258 -6.26 -9.63 12.34
N THR A 259 -7.16 -10.35 11.68
CA THR A 259 -6.93 -11.65 11.03
C THR A 259 -7.44 -11.60 9.59
N GLY A 260 -6.60 -11.98 8.62
CA GLY A 260 -6.98 -12.06 7.22
C GLY A 260 -7.91 -13.25 6.93
N MET A 261 -9.01 -13.00 6.23
CA MET A 261 -10.05 -14.00 5.90
C MET A 261 -10.08 -14.36 4.41
N SER A 262 -9.97 -13.36 3.53
CA SER A 262 -9.89 -13.56 2.08
C SER A 262 -9.14 -12.40 1.43
N GLN A 263 -8.59 -12.64 0.24
CA GLN A 263 -7.90 -11.61 -0.52
C GLN A 263 -8.73 -10.34 -0.71
N GLY A 264 -8.15 -9.18 -0.38
CA GLY A 264 -8.74 -7.87 -0.62
C GLY A 264 -8.19 -6.79 0.31
N ASP A 265 -8.70 -5.57 0.13
CA ASP A 265 -8.30 -4.41 0.92
C ASP A 265 -9.47 -3.97 1.82
N THR A 266 -9.19 -3.66 3.09
CA THR A 266 -10.21 -3.23 4.05
C THR A 266 -9.65 -2.22 5.04
N MET A 267 -10.55 -1.45 5.68
CA MET A 267 -10.16 -0.42 6.63
C MET A 267 -10.48 -0.83 8.06
N ILE A 268 -9.50 -0.60 8.94
CA ILE A 268 -9.59 -0.80 10.37
C ILE A 268 -9.91 0.54 11.03
N THR A 269 -11.03 0.62 11.74
CA THR A 269 -11.42 1.81 12.50
C THR A 269 -11.39 1.54 14.00
N ALA A 270 -10.60 2.34 14.73
CA ALA A 270 -10.60 2.38 16.18
C ALA A 270 -11.42 3.58 16.66
N THR A 271 -12.32 3.36 17.62
CA THR A 271 -13.14 4.40 18.24
C THR A 271 -12.87 4.47 19.74
N TYR A 272 -12.51 5.64 20.24
CA TYR A 272 -12.25 5.89 21.65
C TYR A 272 -13.14 7.01 22.18
N THR A 273 -13.80 6.79 23.31
CA THR A 273 -14.66 7.79 23.96
C THR A 273 -14.05 8.22 25.29
N VAL A 274 -13.79 9.51 25.43
CA VAL A 274 -13.20 10.12 26.63
C VAL A 274 -13.94 11.41 26.97
N GLY A 275 -14.37 11.55 28.22
CA GLY A 275 -15.10 12.74 28.68
C GLY A 275 -16.40 13.02 27.91
N GLY A 276 -17.04 11.99 27.35
CA GLY A 276 -18.25 12.13 26.53
C GLY A 276 -18.00 12.55 25.07
N THR A 277 -16.75 12.71 24.65
CA THR A 277 -16.37 12.98 23.26
C THR A 277 -15.85 11.70 22.61
N THR A 278 -16.31 11.40 21.40
CA THR A 278 -15.87 10.25 20.61
C THR A 278 -14.87 10.69 19.55
N ILE A 279 -13.76 9.96 19.45
CA ILE A 279 -12.66 10.23 18.53
C ILE A 279 -12.33 8.92 17.80
N THR A 280 -12.04 9.03 16.50
CA THR A 280 -11.77 7.88 15.64
C THR A 280 -10.36 7.97 15.05
N GLY A 281 -9.75 6.81 14.83
CA GLY A 281 -8.49 6.65 14.09
C GLY A 281 -8.62 5.49 13.12
N GLN A 282 -7.95 5.56 11.97
CA GLN A 282 -8.07 4.58 10.90
C GLN A 282 -6.72 4.06 10.43
N ALA A 283 -6.70 2.83 9.93
CA ALA A 283 -5.57 2.20 9.26
C ALA A 283 -6.05 1.24 8.17
N GLU A 284 -5.22 1.02 7.16
CA GLU A 284 -5.50 0.14 6.03
C GLU A 284 -4.89 -1.26 6.25
N LEU A 285 -5.63 -2.30 5.88
CA LEU A 285 -5.17 -3.68 5.84
C LEU A 285 -5.40 -4.27 4.45
N VAL A 286 -4.32 -4.78 3.85
CA VAL A 286 -4.32 -5.55 2.62
C VAL A 286 -4.12 -7.02 2.97
N VAL A 287 -5.04 -7.88 2.55
CA VAL A 287 -4.94 -9.33 2.68
C VAL A 287 -4.61 -9.91 1.32
N GLU A 288 -3.49 -10.62 1.24
CA GLU A 288 -3.05 -11.33 0.05
C GLU A 288 -3.30 -12.83 0.20
N GLU A 289 -3.51 -13.51 -0.93
CA GLU A 289 -3.63 -14.95 -0.93
C GLU A 289 -2.26 -15.60 -0.72
N GLN A 290 -2.22 -16.69 0.05
CA GLN A 290 -1.00 -17.46 0.23
C GLN A 290 -0.74 -18.31 -1.03
N GLU A 291 0.43 -18.15 -1.65
CA GLU A 291 0.80 -18.92 -2.83
C GLU A 291 1.28 -20.33 -2.43
N GLU A 292 0.58 -21.37 -2.87
CA GLU A 292 1.10 -22.73 -2.84
C GLU A 292 2.17 -22.92 -3.93
N GLU A 293 3.30 -23.52 -3.57
CA GLU A 293 4.36 -23.79 -4.54
C GLU A 293 3.95 -24.94 -5.47
N VAL A 294 3.57 -24.59 -6.70
CA VAL A 294 3.41 -25.57 -7.78
C VAL A 294 4.78 -26.19 -8.12
N PRO A 295 4.88 -27.52 -8.26
CA PRO A 295 6.14 -28.17 -8.60
C PRO A 295 6.72 -27.59 -9.90
N SER A 296 7.88 -26.96 -9.79
CA SER A 296 8.65 -26.45 -10.93
C SER A 296 9.82 -27.39 -11.23
N SER A 297 10.16 -27.54 -12.51
CA SER A 297 11.32 -28.34 -12.94
C SER A 297 12.29 -27.46 -13.73
N SER A 298 13.55 -27.45 -13.32
CA SER A 298 14.64 -26.73 -14.01
C SER A 298 15.30 -27.57 -15.11
N ASN A 299 14.87 -28.81 -15.29
CA ASN A 299 15.39 -29.72 -16.31
C ASN A 299 14.58 -29.57 -17.60
N ASN A 300 15.23 -29.68 -18.77
CA ASN A 300 14.66 -29.53 -20.12
C ASN A 300 13.61 -30.59 -20.54
N GLY A 301 12.80 -31.09 -19.60
CA GLY A 301 12.07 -32.33 -19.78
C GLY A 301 13.01 -33.51 -20.01
N SER A 302 12.54 -34.73 -19.81
CA SER A 302 13.31 -35.91 -20.18
C SER A 302 12.40 -37.10 -20.44
N LEU A 303 12.87 -37.96 -21.34
CA LEU A 303 12.38 -39.30 -21.50
C LEU A 303 13.46 -40.24 -20.99
N THR A 304 13.20 -40.93 -19.88
CA THR A 304 14.15 -41.84 -19.24
C THR A 304 13.64 -43.27 -19.30
N PHE A 305 14.57 -44.23 -19.29
CA PHE A 305 14.22 -45.65 -19.38
C PHE A 305 14.84 -46.44 -18.24
N GLN A 306 14.05 -47.33 -17.65
CA GLN A 306 14.51 -48.35 -16.72
C GLN A 306 14.11 -49.73 -17.25
N ALA A 307 15.11 -50.55 -17.56
CA ALA A 307 14.87 -51.93 -18.00
C ALA A 307 15.04 -52.91 -16.85
N VAL A 308 14.26 -54.00 -16.89
CA VAL A 308 14.39 -55.17 -16.04
C VAL A 308 14.42 -56.43 -16.90
N SER A 309 15.20 -57.42 -16.47
CA SER A 309 15.25 -58.74 -17.13
C SER A 309 13.86 -59.32 -17.35
N GLN A 310 13.72 -60.17 -18.36
CA GLN A 310 12.45 -60.83 -18.69
C GLN A 310 11.78 -61.55 -17.50
N ASP A 311 12.57 -62.02 -16.54
CA ASP A 311 12.07 -62.67 -15.31
C ASP A 311 11.83 -61.71 -14.13
N GLY A 312 12.04 -60.41 -14.34
CA GLY A 312 11.80 -59.35 -13.36
C GLY A 312 12.85 -59.23 -12.26
N LYS A 313 13.98 -59.95 -12.34
CA LYS A 313 14.94 -60.07 -11.22
C LYS A 313 16.13 -59.15 -11.28
N GLN A 314 16.52 -58.68 -12.48
CA GLN A 314 17.73 -57.88 -12.66
C GLN A 314 17.40 -56.56 -13.35
N TYR A 315 17.61 -55.47 -12.64
CA TYR A 315 17.57 -54.13 -13.22
C TYR A 315 18.82 -53.85 -14.04
N ARG A 316 18.66 -53.13 -15.15
CA ARG A 316 19.77 -52.61 -15.97
C ARG A 316 20.15 -51.20 -15.51
N ASP A 317 21.30 -50.71 -15.94
CA ASP A 317 21.63 -49.31 -15.73
C ASP A 317 20.62 -48.41 -16.48
N PRO A 318 20.38 -47.18 -16.03
CA PRO A 318 19.45 -46.26 -16.68
C PRO A 318 19.75 -46.08 -18.17
N ASN A 319 18.69 -46.02 -18.98
CA ASN A 319 18.74 -45.87 -20.43
C ASN A 319 19.42 -47.02 -21.19
N ARG A 320 19.56 -48.20 -20.56
CA ARG A 320 20.13 -49.39 -21.19
C ARG A 320 19.16 -50.56 -21.09
N ALA A 321 19.10 -51.38 -22.14
CA ALA A 321 18.32 -52.60 -22.17
C ALA A 321 19.09 -53.73 -22.88
N MET A 322 18.73 -54.97 -22.56
CA MET A 322 19.12 -56.15 -23.32
C MET A 322 17.91 -56.73 -24.04
N TRP A 323 18.16 -57.54 -25.06
CA TRP A 323 17.11 -58.28 -25.75
C TRP A 323 16.25 -59.10 -24.77
N THR A 324 14.93 -58.97 -24.93
CA THR A 324 13.84 -59.51 -24.10
C THR A 324 13.57 -58.82 -22.75
N ASP A 325 14.32 -57.77 -22.41
CA ASP A 325 14.02 -56.97 -21.22
C ASP A 325 12.65 -56.27 -21.33
N VAL A 326 12.02 -56.07 -20.18
CA VAL A 326 10.85 -55.21 -20.04
C VAL A 326 11.36 -53.81 -19.70
N VAL A 327 11.02 -52.83 -20.54
CA VAL A 327 11.49 -51.44 -20.42
C VAL A 327 10.32 -50.56 -20.04
N THR A 328 10.47 -49.82 -18.94
CA THR A 328 9.56 -48.74 -18.56
C THR A 328 10.16 -47.41 -19.00
N ALA A 329 9.45 -46.69 -19.86
CA ALA A 329 9.77 -45.33 -20.25
C ALA A 329 8.97 -44.36 -19.37
N THR A 330 9.63 -43.33 -18.84
CA THR A 330 9.03 -42.28 -18.01
C THR A 330 9.28 -40.92 -18.65
N LEU A 331 8.19 -40.21 -18.94
CA LEU A 331 8.16 -38.84 -19.43
C LEU A 331 8.03 -37.87 -18.25
N THR A 332 8.92 -36.88 -18.22
CA THR A 332 8.85 -35.71 -17.35
C THR A 332 8.96 -34.44 -18.21
N LEU A 333 8.15 -33.43 -17.95
CA LEU A 333 8.13 -32.18 -18.72
C LEU A 333 8.88 -31.04 -18.01
N PRO A 334 9.47 -30.09 -18.75
CA PRO A 334 9.94 -28.84 -18.18
C PRO A 334 8.73 -27.97 -17.81
N VAL A 335 8.75 -27.37 -16.62
CA VAL A 335 7.62 -26.56 -16.12
C VAL A 335 8.12 -25.21 -15.64
N LYS A 336 7.52 -24.15 -16.18
CA LYS A 336 7.73 -22.77 -15.73
C LYS A 336 6.43 -22.20 -15.16
N THR A 337 6.34 -22.21 -13.84
CA THR A 337 5.12 -21.87 -13.10
C THR A 337 4.79 -20.38 -13.10
N LYS A 338 5.78 -19.49 -13.28
CA LYS A 338 5.61 -18.03 -13.34
C LYS A 338 6.16 -17.46 -14.64
N VAL A 339 5.33 -16.71 -15.37
CA VAL A 339 5.72 -16.04 -16.62
C VAL A 339 5.42 -14.55 -16.54
N THR A 340 6.47 -13.76 -16.67
CA THR A 340 6.40 -12.30 -16.87
C THR A 340 6.40 -11.97 -18.36
N LYS A 341 6.10 -10.71 -18.71
CA LYS A 341 6.23 -10.18 -20.07
C LYS A 341 7.59 -10.52 -20.71
N ASP A 342 8.67 -10.24 -19.98
CA ASP A 342 10.05 -10.36 -20.47
C ASP A 342 10.60 -11.79 -20.34
N SER A 343 9.79 -12.72 -19.83
CA SER A 343 10.20 -14.12 -19.77
C SER A 343 10.42 -14.67 -21.17
N SER A 344 11.60 -15.26 -21.38
CA SER A 344 11.85 -16.19 -22.48
C SER A 344 11.26 -17.54 -22.08
N VAL A 345 10.34 -18.06 -22.90
CA VAL A 345 9.68 -19.37 -22.72
C VAL A 345 9.56 -20.00 -24.09
N ASP A 346 9.94 -21.26 -24.20
CA ASP A 346 9.67 -22.09 -25.37
C ASP A 346 8.38 -22.88 -25.13
N TYR A 347 7.27 -22.34 -25.62
CA TYR A 347 5.94 -22.91 -25.42
C TYR A 347 5.71 -24.21 -26.21
N ASP A 348 6.61 -24.55 -27.14
CA ASP A 348 6.53 -25.82 -27.87
C ASP A 348 7.05 -26.97 -27.00
N THR A 349 7.91 -26.71 -26.02
CA THR A 349 8.54 -27.77 -25.20
C THR A 349 8.27 -27.65 -23.70
N THR A 350 7.84 -26.48 -23.22
CA THR A 350 7.71 -26.17 -21.78
C THR A 350 6.26 -25.92 -21.38
N VAL A 351 5.82 -26.57 -20.31
CA VAL A 351 4.54 -26.29 -19.66
C VAL A 351 4.65 -24.93 -18.95
N ALA A 352 3.91 -23.94 -19.41
CA ALA A 352 3.96 -22.59 -18.86
C ALA A 352 2.64 -21.84 -19.09
N PRO A 353 2.20 -20.94 -18.22
CA PRO A 353 1.02 -20.13 -18.50
C PRO A 353 1.31 -19.14 -19.64
N PRO A 354 0.29 -18.70 -20.40
CA PRO A 354 0.46 -17.65 -21.39
C PRO A 354 1.06 -16.37 -20.78
N LYS A 355 1.73 -15.56 -21.59
CA LYS A 355 2.23 -14.26 -21.15
C LYS A 355 1.07 -13.37 -20.67
N PRO A 356 1.27 -12.56 -19.61
CA PRO A 356 0.24 -11.67 -19.10
C PRO A 356 -0.22 -10.66 -20.16
N THR A 357 -1.52 -10.38 -20.19
CA THR A 357 -2.13 -9.38 -21.07
C THR A 357 -1.86 -7.96 -20.53
N GLU A 358 -1.38 -7.05 -21.39
CA GLU A 358 -1.20 -5.65 -21.00
C GLU A 358 -2.52 -4.89 -21.06
N ARG A 359 -3.12 -4.62 -19.89
CA ARG A 359 -4.25 -3.70 -19.78
C ARG A 359 -4.16 -2.93 -18.48
N GLY A 360 -4.29 -1.60 -18.58
CA GLY A 360 -4.40 -0.66 -17.46
C GLY A 360 -3.08 -0.06 -16.95
N CYS A 361 -2.98 0.18 -15.64
CA CYS A 361 -1.86 0.90 -15.01
C CYS A 361 -0.64 0.01 -14.77
N GLU A 362 0.53 0.61 -14.59
CA GLU A 362 1.78 -0.11 -14.34
C GLU A 362 1.92 -0.45 -12.84
N PRO A 363 1.98 -1.74 -12.47
CA PRO A 363 2.18 -2.15 -11.08
C PRO A 363 3.59 -1.85 -10.57
N LYS A 364 3.73 -1.76 -9.24
CA LYS A 364 5.03 -1.63 -8.56
C LYS A 364 5.93 -2.86 -8.75
N GLU A 365 5.33 -4.04 -8.94
CA GLU A 365 6.03 -5.29 -9.27
C GLU A 365 5.69 -5.76 -10.69
N PRO A 366 6.60 -6.46 -11.39
CA PRO A 366 6.35 -6.92 -12.76
C PRO A 366 5.11 -7.83 -12.84
N ASN A 367 4.15 -7.47 -13.70
CA ASN A 367 2.97 -8.30 -13.96
C ASN A 367 3.38 -9.70 -14.45
N CYS A 368 2.70 -10.73 -13.97
CA CYS A 368 2.98 -12.11 -14.28
C CYS A 368 1.71 -12.96 -14.25
N ASN A 369 1.66 -14.02 -15.05
CA ASN A 369 0.70 -15.10 -14.90
C ASN A 369 1.34 -16.27 -14.16
N LYS A 370 0.57 -16.97 -13.34
CA LYS A 370 1.06 -18.08 -12.50
C LYS A 370 0.19 -19.33 -12.65
N ILE A 371 0.80 -20.49 -12.90
CA ILE A 371 0.13 -21.79 -12.86
C ILE A 371 -0.38 -22.03 -11.45
N THR A 372 -1.61 -22.50 -11.33
CA THR A 372 -2.18 -23.03 -10.08
C THR A 372 -2.24 -24.55 -10.10
N GLU A 373 -2.47 -25.16 -11.26
CA GLU A 373 -2.49 -26.62 -11.45
C GLU A 373 -2.11 -26.97 -12.90
N TRP A 374 -1.46 -28.12 -13.12
CA TRP A 374 -1.23 -28.60 -14.49
C TRP A 374 -1.17 -30.13 -14.54
N ARG A 375 -1.59 -30.71 -15.67
CA ARG A 375 -1.57 -32.17 -15.82
C ARG A 375 -1.40 -32.61 -17.26
N ILE A 376 -0.66 -33.70 -17.44
CA ILE A 376 -0.60 -34.43 -18.70
C ILE A 376 -1.97 -35.08 -18.93
N VAL A 377 -2.52 -34.88 -20.12
CA VAL A 377 -3.81 -35.43 -20.54
C VAL A 377 -3.60 -36.65 -21.43
N SER A 378 -2.61 -36.57 -22.32
CA SER A 378 -2.23 -37.67 -23.19
C SER A 378 -0.77 -37.57 -23.58
N ALA A 379 -0.17 -38.72 -23.84
CA ALA A 379 1.14 -38.88 -24.46
C ALA A 379 1.19 -40.26 -25.12
N GLU A 380 1.88 -40.37 -26.25
CA GLU A 380 2.03 -41.62 -27.00
C GLU A 380 3.51 -41.94 -27.23
N LEU A 381 3.95 -43.11 -26.75
CA LEU A 381 5.30 -43.60 -26.88
C LEU A 381 5.46 -44.39 -28.18
N SER A 382 6.46 -44.01 -28.98
CA SER A 382 6.82 -44.64 -30.24
C SER A 382 8.22 -45.24 -30.18
N TYR A 383 8.34 -46.54 -30.49
CA TYR A 383 9.59 -47.31 -30.44
C TYR A 383 9.72 -48.25 -31.65
N PRO A 384 10.94 -48.72 -32.00
CA PRO A 384 11.15 -49.57 -33.18
C PRO A 384 10.35 -50.88 -33.15
N THR A 385 9.78 -51.27 -34.29
CA THR A 385 9.09 -52.55 -34.43
C THR A 385 10.07 -53.65 -34.85
N GLN A 386 9.98 -54.81 -34.19
CA GLN A 386 10.78 -55.99 -34.55
C GLN A 386 10.56 -56.37 -36.02
N ASN A 387 11.64 -56.66 -36.73
CA ASN A 387 11.57 -57.15 -38.11
C ASN A 387 10.83 -58.50 -38.15
N PRO A 388 9.83 -58.70 -39.04
CA PRO A 388 9.08 -59.96 -39.10
C PRO A 388 9.94 -61.20 -39.38
N ASN A 389 11.10 -61.01 -40.01
CA ASN A 389 12.06 -62.09 -40.31
C ASN A 389 13.20 -62.17 -39.27
N PHE A 390 13.13 -61.38 -38.18
CA PHE A 390 14.12 -61.43 -37.11
C PHE A 390 14.14 -62.81 -36.46
N THR A 391 15.32 -63.40 -36.31
CA THR A 391 15.53 -64.59 -35.47
C THR A 391 16.81 -64.42 -34.66
N PHE A 392 16.96 -65.19 -33.57
CA PHE A 392 18.16 -65.13 -32.73
C PHE A 392 19.46 -65.39 -33.53
N GLY A 393 19.44 -66.29 -34.51
CA GLY A 393 20.60 -66.63 -35.35
C GLY A 393 20.73 -65.79 -36.63
N HIS A 394 19.79 -64.88 -36.87
CA HIS A 394 19.78 -63.94 -38.00
C HIS A 394 19.08 -62.65 -37.54
N PRO A 395 19.70 -61.87 -36.65
CA PRO A 395 19.12 -60.63 -36.17
C PRO A 395 19.12 -59.60 -37.30
N LEU A 396 17.95 -59.08 -37.63
CA LEU A 396 17.76 -58.06 -38.66
C LEU A 396 17.38 -56.73 -38.04
N ASP A 397 17.80 -55.62 -38.65
CA ASP A 397 17.41 -54.28 -38.18
C ASP A 397 15.87 -54.14 -38.12
N PRO A 398 15.34 -53.39 -37.13
CA PRO A 398 13.91 -53.11 -37.00
C PRO A 398 13.30 -52.49 -38.26
N VAL A 399 12.01 -52.77 -38.49
CA VAL A 399 11.27 -52.22 -39.63
C VAL A 399 9.97 -51.62 -39.13
N GLY A 400 9.87 -50.30 -39.21
CA GLY A 400 8.71 -49.55 -38.75
C GLY A 400 8.79 -49.15 -37.27
N VAL A 401 7.69 -48.58 -36.79
CA VAL A 401 7.56 -48.03 -35.44
C VAL A 401 6.23 -48.49 -34.86
N THR A 402 6.25 -48.89 -33.58
CA THR A 402 5.08 -49.23 -32.78
C THR A 402 4.77 -48.07 -31.86
N THR A 403 3.51 -47.66 -31.80
CA THR A 403 3.04 -46.57 -30.93
C THR A 403 2.03 -47.09 -29.92
N ILE A 404 2.21 -46.74 -28.64
CA ILE A 404 1.33 -47.10 -27.53
C ILE A 404 0.99 -45.88 -26.67
N PRO A 405 -0.21 -45.81 -26.07
CA PRO A 405 -0.53 -44.75 -25.13
C PRO A 405 0.30 -44.88 -23.84
N MET A 406 0.63 -43.76 -23.23
CA MET A 406 1.24 -43.72 -21.90
C MET A 406 0.18 -43.60 -20.81
N GLU A 407 0.41 -44.26 -19.68
CA GLU A 407 -0.37 -44.15 -18.45
C GLU A 407 0.10 -42.92 -17.66
N ILE A 408 -0.84 -42.02 -17.36
CA ILE A 408 -0.57 -40.81 -16.59
C ILE A 408 -0.59 -41.14 -15.08
N SER A 409 0.37 -40.61 -14.33
CA SER A 409 0.42 -40.74 -12.87
C SER A 409 -0.78 -40.10 -12.17
N GLU A 410 -1.05 -40.51 -10.93
CA GLU A 410 -2.17 -39.96 -10.14
C GLU A 410 -2.05 -38.44 -9.92
N ASP A 411 -0.83 -37.93 -9.75
CA ASP A 411 -0.54 -36.51 -9.64
C ASP A 411 -0.55 -35.77 -11.00
N GLY A 412 -0.72 -36.48 -12.12
CA GLY A 412 -0.80 -35.88 -13.45
C GLY A 412 0.53 -35.38 -14.04
N HIS A 413 1.64 -35.46 -13.29
CA HIS A 413 2.90 -34.80 -13.64
C HIS A 413 3.91 -35.68 -14.38
N THR A 414 3.65 -37.00 -14.46
CA THR A 414 4.46 -37.94 -15.21
C THR A 414 3.59 -38.85 -16.08
N ALA A 415 4.17 -39.35 -17.18
CA ALA A 415 3.53 -40.36 -18.01
C ALA A 415 4.48 -41.54 -18.17
N THR A 416 3.96 -42.78 -18.08
CA THR A 416 4.78 -43.99 -18.18
C THR A 416 4.22 -44.96 -19.21
N ALA A 417 5.08 -45.68 -19.90
CA ALA A 417 4.66 -46.78 -20.76
C ALA A 417 5.67 -47.92 -20.67
N THR A 418 5.18 -49.15 -20.72
CA THR A 418 6.02 -50.35 -20.63
C THR A 418 5.93 -51.14 -21.93
N PHE A 419 7.09 -51.51 -22.48
CA PHE A 419 7.20 -52.35 -23.67
C PHE A 419 8.32 -53.39 -23.48
N LYS A 420 8.43 -54.33 -24.42
CA LYS A 420 9.54 -55.30 -24.45
C LYS A 420 10.54 -54.88 -25.50
N GLU A 421 11.82 -54.84 -25.15
CA GLU A 421 12.89 -54.76 -26.15
C GLU A 421 12.91 -56.12 -26.87
N GLN A 422 12.54 -56.12 -28.16
CA GLN A 422 12.52 -57.34 -28.97
C GLN A 422 13.13 -57.14 -30.35
N TRP A 423 13.59 -55.94 -30.67
CA TRP A 423 13.96 -55.59 -32.05
C TRP A 423 15.46 -55.67 -32.30
N ALA A 424 16.29 -55.67 -31.27
CA ALA A 424 17.74 -55.66 -31.42
C ALA A 424 18.46 -56.56 -30.41
N MET A 425 19.66 -57.00 -30.79
CA MET A 425 20.58 -57.76 -29.94
C MET A 425 22.00 -57.15 -29.97
N ASN A 426 22.11 -55.85 -30.28
CA ASN A 426 23.39 -55.13 -30.36
C ASN A 426 24.21 -55.31 -29.08
N GLY A 427 25.49 -55.66 -29.20
CA GLY A 427 26.39 -56.00 -28.08
C GLY A 427 26.41 -57.48 -27.68
N ALA A 428 25.63 -58.35 -28.34
CA ALA A 428 25.55 -59.78 -27.99
C ALA A 428 26.56 -60.70 -28.70
N ASN A 429 27.32 -60.21 -29.69
CA ASN A 429 28.28 -60.99 -30.48
C ASN A 429 27.67 -62.26 -31.12
N ILE A 430 26.75 -62.10 -32.06
CA ILE A 430 26.02 -63.21 -32.68
C ILE A 430 26.71 -63.62 -33.98
N TYR A 431 26.96 -64.92 -34.20
CA TYR A 431 27.38 -65.43 -35.50
C TYR A 431 26.18 -65.70 -36.40
N ASP A 432 26.03 -64.90 -37.45
CA ASP A 432 24.94 -65.04 -38.42
C ASP A 432 25.29 -66.13 -39.44
N VAL A 433 24.55 -67.24 -39.39
CA VAL A 433 24.80 -68.40 -40.25
C VAL A 433 24.46 -68.17 -41.73
N PHE A 434 23.60 -67.20 -42.04
CA PHE A 434 23.25 -66.86 -43.42
C PHE A 434 24.25 -65.90 -44.04
N LEU A 435 24.83 -65.01 -43.23
CA LEU A 435 25.85 -64.06 -43.67
C LEU A 435 27.29 -64.59 -43.54
N GLY A 436 27.50 -65.64 -42.74
CA GLY A 436 28.81 -66.26 -42.51
C GLY A 436 29.79 -65.35 -41.77
N LYS A 437 29.29 -64.50 -40.85
CA LYS A 437 30.10 -63.54 -40.08
C LYS A 437 29.45 -63.21 -38.74
N GLU A 438 30.25 -62.66 -37.82
CA GLU A 438 29.72 -62.04 -36.59
C GLU A 438 28.96 -60.74 -36.89
N VAL A 439 27.87 -60.54 -36.17
CA VAL A 439 26.98 -59.38 -36.21
C VAL A 439 26.63 -58.94 -34.78
N CYS A 440 26.05 -57.75 -34.64
CA CYS A 440 25.64 -57.19 -33.34
C CYS A 440 26.79 -57.13 -32.31
N THR A 441 28.01 -56.82 -32.75
CA THR A 441 29.21 -56.83 -31.91
C THR A 441 29.32 -55.64 -30.97
N GLU A 442 28.69 -54.52 -31.33
CA GLU A 442 28.72 -53.28 -30.55
C GLU A 442 27.30 -52.92 -30.08
N PRO A 443 27.15 -52.34 -28.88
CA PRO A 443 25.92 -51.71 -28.44
C PRO A 443 25.43 -50.64 -29.43
N LYS A 444 24.13 -50.39 -29.47
CA LYS A 444 23.52 -49.40 -30.37
C LYS A 444 22.42 -48.64 -29.67
N ASN A 445 22.41 -47.32 -29.87
CA ASN A 445 21.35 -46.45 -29.40
C ASN A 445 20.17 -46.43 -30.38
N TYR A 446 18.97 -46.43 -29.83
CA TYR A 446 17.72 -46.31 -30.55
C TYR A 446 16.94 -45.10 -30.06
N ASP A 447 16.48 -44.27 -31.01
CA ASP A 447 15.59 -43.15 -30.75
C ASP A 447 14.21 -43.69 -30.36
N ILE A 448 13.79 -43.40 -29.14
CA ILE A 448 12.44 -43.63 -28.65
C ILE A 448 11.79 -42.27 -28.48
N THR A 449 10.62 -42.07 -29.07
CA THR A 449 10.01 -40.73 -29.15
C THR A 449 8.63 -40.75 -28.51
N VAL A 450 8.36 -39.78 -27.64
CA VAL A 450 7.02 -39.49 -27.17
C VAL A 450 6.44 -38.36 -28.01
N SER A 451 5.21 -38.54 -28.47
CA SER A 451 4.46 -37.57 -29.29
C SER A 451 3.03 -37.42 -28.76
N ASN A 452 2.24 -36.53 -29.36
CA ASN A 452 0.86 -36.25 -28.94
C ASN A 452 0.77 -35.88 -27.45
N ILE A 453 1.76 -35.12 -26.98
CA ILE A 453 1.86 -34.64 -25.61
C ILE A 453 0.89 -33.48 -25.46
N VAL A 454 -0.14 -33.69 -24.65
CA VAL A 454 -1.18 -32.69 -24.39
C VAL A 454 -1.20 -32.42 -22.89
N VAL A 455 -1.17 -31.15 -22.53
CA VAL A 455 -1.19 -30.68 -21.15
C VAL A 455 -2.34 -29.70 -20.96
N ASN A 456 -3.03 -29.83 -19.84
CA ASN A 456 -3.99 -28.83 -19.37
C ASN A 456 -3.33 -28.01 -18.27
N ILE A 457 -3.59 -26.70 -18.26
CA ILE A 457 -3.02 -25.75 -17.31
C ILE A 457 -4.15 -24.89 -16.77
N ASP A 458 -4.33 -24.89 -15.45
CA ASP A 458 -5.09 -23.88 -14.74
C ASP A 458 -4.11 -22.82 -14.22
N TYR A 459 -4.43 -21.55 -14.40
CA TYR A 459 -3.54 -20.44 -14.04
C TYR A 459 -4.31 -19.20 -13.62
N LYS A 460 -3.67 -18.36 -12.82
CA LYS A 460 -4.15 -17.03 -12.46
C LYS A 460 -3.56 -15.99 -13.42
N GLU A 461 -4.45 -15.25 -14.09
CA GLU A 461 -4.10 -14.04 -14.82
C GLU A 461 -4.24 -12.84 -13.90
N TYR A 462 -3.18 -12.03 -13.83
CA TYR A 462 -3.15 -10.82 -13.04
C TYR A 462 -3.27 -9.62 -13.98
N THR A 463 -4.26 -8.78 -13.71
CA THR A 463 -4.53 -7.54 -14.45
C THR A 463 -4.53 -6.37 -13.48
N PHE A 464 -4.29 -5.17 -14.00
CA PHE A 464 -4.15 -3.97 -13.17
C PHE A 464 -5.05 -2.88 -13.73
N GLU A 465 -5.89 -2.30 -12.88
CA GLU A 465 -6.81 -1.24 -13.29
C GLU A 465 -6.67 -0.03 -12.37
N GLU A 466 -6.71 1.18 -12.95
CA GLU A 466 -6.80 2.39 -12.14
C GLU A 466 -8.18 2.45 -11.49
N LYS A 467 -8.20 2.42 -10.17
CA LYS A 467 -9.41 2.64 -9.38
C LYS A 467 -9.21 3.87 -8.51
N LEU A 468 -10.29 4.66 -8.41
CA LEU A 468 -10.33 5.75 -7.46
C LEU A 468 -10.52 5.15 -6.06
N VAL A 469 -9.45 5.12 -5.28
CA VAL A 469 -9.43 4.61 -3.92
C VAL A 469 -9.17 5.81 -3.00
N PHE A 470 -10.20 6.19 -2.24
CA PHE A 470 -10.16 7.25 -1.23
C PHE A 470 -9.53 8.58 -1.70
N ALA A 471 -10.01 9.09 -2.84
CA ALA A 471 -9.61 10.37 -3.46
C ALA A 471 -8.19 10.44 -4.06
N SER A 472 -7.50 9.30 -4.15
CA SER A 472 -6.33 9.11 -5.02
C SER A 472 -6.61 8.02 -6.05
N TRP A 473 -5.99 8.13 -7.23
CA TRP A 473 -5.97 7.02 -8.17
C TRP A 473 -4.92 6.02 -7.71
N ASP A 474 -5.35 4.79 -7.48
CA ASP A 474 -4.45 3.68 -7.17
C ASP A 474 -4.56 2.57 -8.21
N CYS A 475 -3.46 1.84 -8.37
CA CYS A 475 -3.35 0.75 -9.33
C CYS A 475 -3.71 -0.57 -8.64
N VAL A 476 -4.96 -0.98 -8.80
CA VAL A 476 -5.52 -2.14 -8.09
C VAL A 476 -5.34 -3.40 -8.92
N ARG A 477 -4.85 -4.46 -8.28
CA ARG A 477 -4.67 -5.79 -8.87
C ARG A 477 -6.02 -6.53 -8.93
N SER A 478 -6.38 -7.03 -10.11
CA SER A 478 -7.46 -8.00 -10.30
C SER A 478 -6.88 -9.35 -10.70
N VAL A 479 -7.47 -10.43 -10.16
CA VAL A 479 -7.06 -11.81 -10.41
C VAL A 479 -8.23 -12.55 -11.05
N GLU A 480 -7.96 -13.27 -12.13
CA GLU A 480 -8.94 -14.14 -12.80
C GLU A 480 -8.34 -15.54 -12.98
N GLU A 481 -9.10 -16.57 -12.63
CA GLU A 481 -8.73 -17.95 -12.91
C GLU A 481 -9.03 -18.29 -14.37
N LYS A 482 -8.04 -18.84 -15.07
CA LYS A 482 -8.12 -19.19 -16.47
C LYS A 482 -7.59 -20.59 -16.72
N TYR A 483 -7.98 -21.12 -17.86
CA TYR A 483 -7.60 -22.43 -18.34
C TYR A 483 -6.91 -22.30 -19.71
N ASP A 484 -5.85 -23.07 -19.92
CA ASP A 484 -5.18 -23.23 -21.20
C ASP A 484 -4.89 -24.71 -21.51
N LYS A 485 -4.76 -25.01 -22.80
CA LYS A 485 -4.41 -26.34 -23.29
C LYS A 485 -3.22 -26.25 -24.23
N GLN A 486 -2.14 -26.92 -23.89
CA GLN A 486 -0.89 -26.91 -24.65
C GLN A 486 -0.65 -28.24 -25.33
N ASN A 487 -0.22 -28.17 -26.59
CA ASN A 487 0.28 -29.32 -27.33
C ASN A 487 1.78 -29.13 -27.45
N LEU A 488 2.55 -30.04 -26.85
CA LEU A 488 4.00 -29.94 -26.85
C LEU A 488 4.59 -30.78 -27.99
N ASP A 489 5.73 -30.33 -28.49
CA ASP A 489 6.58 -31.02 -29.44
C ASP A 489 7.03 -32.38 -28.90
N SER A 490 7.39 -33.26 -29.83
CA SER A 490 7.84 -34.60 -29.50
C SER A 490 9.16 -34.59 -28.73
N ILE A 491 9.27 -35.44 -27.71
CA ILE A 491 10.49 -35.60 -26.91
C ILE A 491 11.12 -36.95 -27.25
N THR A 492 12.40 -36.94 -27.64
CA THR A 492 13.16 -38.15 -27.99
C THR A 492 14.19 -38.47 -26.91
N GLY A 493 14.16 -39.71 -26.43
CA GLY A 493 15.16 -40.30 -25.56
C GLY A 493 15.95 -41.39 -26.29
N GLN A 494 17.17 -41.64 -25.83
CA GLN A 494 18.04 -42.70 -26.37
C GLN A 494 18.00 -43.94 -25.47
N LEU A 495 17.70 -45.10 -26.06
CA LEU A 495 17.81 -46.39 -25.39
C LEU A 495 18.98 -47.18 -25.98
N GLU A 496 20.01 -47.45 -25.18
CA GLU A 496 21.14 -48.29 -25.60
C GLU A 496 20.76 -49.77 -25.46
N VAL A 497 20.77 -50.51 -26.57
CA VAL A 497 20.69 -51.97 -26.54
C VAL A 497 22.10 -52.53 -26.55
N TYR A 498 22.45 -53.33 -25.52
CA TYR A 498 23.83 -53.75 -25.26
C TYR A 498 24.02 -55.26 -24.99
N GLY A 499 23.10 -56.10 -25.43
CA GLY A 499 23.32 -57.53 -25.47
C GLY A 499 22.03 -58.31 -25.52
N SER A 500 22.11 -59.55 -25.02
CA SER A 500 20.99 -60.47 -24.94
C SER A 500 20.71 -60.84 -23.49
N GLY A 501 19.45 -60.68 -23.05
CA GLY A 501 19.00 -60.98 -21.69
C GLY A 501 18.80 -62.48 -21.42
N VAL A 502 18.85 -63.33 -22.45
CA VAL A 502 18.85 -64.78 -22.27
C VAL A 502 20.25 -65.30 -21.95
N ASN A 503 20.38 -65.96 -20.80
CA ASN A 503 21.51 -66.81 -20.43
C ASN A 503 21.53 -68.05 -21.34
N SER A 504 21.85 -67.88 -22.61
CA SER A 504 22.10 -69.01 -23.49
C SER A 504 23.52 -69.51 -23.22
N LEU A 505 23.68 -70.81 -22.96
CA LEU A 505 24.98 -71.49 -22.87
C LEU A 505 25.78 -71.47 -24.20
N ALA A 506 25.26 -70.79 -25.22
CA ALA A 506 25.90 -70.58 -26.53
C ALA A 506 26.64 -69.23 -26.64
N GLN A 507 26.63 -68.40 -25.58
CA GLN A 507 27.54 -67.25 -25.44
C GLN A 507 28.97 -67.69 -25.11
#